data_AF-A0A7S0VPK7-F1
#
_entry.id   AF-A0A7S0VPK7-F1
#
_cell.length_a   1.000
_cell.length_b   1.000
_cell.length_c   1.000
_cell.angle_alpha   90.00
_cell.angle_beta   90.00
_cell.angle_gamma   90.00
#
_symmetry.space_group_name_H-M   'P 1'
#
loop_
_entity.id
_entity.type
_entity.pdbx_description
1 polymer ?
#
loop_
_entity_poly.entity_id
_entity_poly.type
_entity_poly.pdbx_seq_one_letter_code
_entity_poly.pdbx_strand_id
1 'polypeptide(L)'
;TRQQIRDSVECSLERLGTDYIDLIQIHWPDRYVPLFGQMKFNQTMVRDYTPFEEQLEEFKKLQEEGKIRYVGVSNETPFGVMKFCEAAERLDLPKIVSIQNCYSLLNRVDYESGLQEVCLPENSNVALLPYSPLAGGVLSGKYAE
;
A
#
# COMPACT_ATOMS: atom_id res chain seq x y z
N THR A 1 5.01 13.70 1.64
CA THR A 1 6.41 14.18 1.53
C THR A 1 7.34 13.35 2.41
N ARG A 2 8.66 13.39 2.19
CA ARG A 2 9.65 12.67 3.04
C ARG A 2 9.50 13.00 4.53
N GLN A 3 9.36 14.28 4.85
CA GLN A 3 9.20 14.73 6.24
C GLN A 3 7.95 14.10 6.89
N GLN A 4 6.82 14.06 6.18
CA GLN A 4 5.60 13.44 6.70
C GLN A 4 5.74 11.93 6.93
N ILE A 5 6.50 11.22 6.08
CA ILE A 5 6.78 9.79 6.28
C ILE A 5 7.54 9.59 7.60
N ARG A 6 8.61 10.37 7.81
CA ARG A 6 9.39 10.32 9.04
C ARG A 6 8.55 10.64 10.27
N ASP A 7 7.87 11.79 10.27
CA ASP A 7 7.05 12.22 11.40
C ASP A 7 5.98 11.18 11.75
N SER A 8 5.35 10.57 10.73
CA SER A 8 4.36 9.51 10.92
C SER A 8 4.94 8.27 11.59
N VAL A 9 6.15 7.85 11.21
CA VAL A 9 6.84 6.70 11.81
C VAL A 9 7.25 6.99 13.25
N GLU A 10 7.93 8.11 13.50
CA GLU A 10 8.37 8.50 14.86
C GLU A 10 7.17 8.57 15.83
N CYS A 11 6.11 9.27 15.43
CA CYS A 11 4.91 9.37 16.27
C CYS A 11 4.22 8.01 16.47
N SER A 12 4.32 7.09 15.50
CA SER A 12 3.74 5.75 15.64
C SER A 12 4.55 4.88 16.59
N LEU A 13 5.88 4.94 16.52
CA LEU A 13 6.79 4.27 17.46
C LEU A 13 6.52 4.71 18.90
N GLU A 14 6.43 6.03 19.13
CA GLU A 14 6.13 6.60 20.43
C GLU A 14 4.79 6.09 20.99
N ARG A 15 3.71 6.14 20.18
CA ARG A 15 2.38 5.68 20.60
C ARG A 15 2.29 4.18 20.83
N LEU A 16 3.03 3.39 20.06
CA LEU A 16 3.06 1.93 20.19
C LEU A 16 3.98 1.46 21.31
N GLY A 17 4.86 2.33 21.83
CA GLY A 17 5.83 1.97 22.87
C GLY A 17 6.86 0.95 22.39
N THR A 18 7.29 1.06 21.12
CA THR A 18 8.28 0.17 20.51
C THR A 18 9.31 0.99 19.74
N ASP A 19 10.52 0.43 19.59
CA ASP A 19 11.61 1.07 18.84
C ASP A 19 11.56 0.73 17.35
N TYR A 20 10.74 -0.24 16.94
CA TYR A 20 10.61 -0.63 15.54
C TYR A 20 9.20 -1.10 15.15
N ILE A 21 8.91 -1.03 13.85
CA ILE A 21 7.72 -1.56 13.19
C ILE A 21 8.15 -2.66 12.20
N ASP A 22 7.61 -3.87 12.33
CA ASP A 22 7.93 -4.96 11.38
C ASP A 22 7.51 -4.61 9.95
N LEU A 23 6.30 -4.07 9.76
CA LEU A 23 5.77 -3.68 8.46
C LEU A 23 5.11 -2.30 8.54
N ILE A 24 5.73 -1.30 7.91
CA ILE A 24 5.09 -0.01 7.68
C ILE A 24 4.37 -0.05 6.34
N GLN A 25 3.18 0.55 6.25
CA GLN A 25 2.40 0.57 5.01
C GLN A 25 2.07 1.99 4.59
N ILE A 26 2.25 2.28 3.29
CA ILE A 26 1.69 3.49 2.68
C ILE A 26 0.17 3.31 2.64
N HIS A 27 -0.56 4.00 3.52
CA HIS A 27 -1.99 3.77 3.72
C HIS A 27 -2.83 4.08 2.47
N TRP A 28 -2.47 5.14 1.74
CA TRP A 28 -3.12 5.51 0.48
C TRP A 28 -2.07 6.08 -0.46
N PRO A 29 -2.24 5.92 -1.78
CA PRO A 29 -1.33 6.58 -2.70
C PRO A 29 -1.44 8.11 -2.61
N ASP A 30 -0.30 8.79 -2.69
CA ASP A 30 -0.26 10.25 -2.74
C ASP A 30 -0.90 10.78 -4.04
N ARG A 31 -0.60 10.09 -5.15
CA ARG A 31 -1.22 10.35 -6.46
C ARG A 31 -2.72 10.08 -6.42
N TYR A 32 -3.44 10.69 -7.35
CA TYR A 32 -4.85 10.36 -7.54
C TYR A 32 -5.03 8.90 -8.00
N VAL A 33 -5.84 8.18 -7.24
CA VAL A 33 -6.41 6.88 -7.60
C VAL A 33 -7.91 6.90 -7.24
N PRO A 34 -8.77 6.19 -7.98
CA PRO A 34 -10.15 6.05 -7.60
C PRO A 34 -10.24 5.26 -6.28
N LEU A 35 -10.81 5.87 -5.26
CA LEU A 35 -10.96 5.31 -3.90
C LEU A 35 -12.41 5.48 -3.43
N PHE A 36 -12.74 4.80 -2.32
CA PHE A 36 -14.04 4.94 -1.62
C PHE A 36 -15.26 4.68 -2.52
N GLY A 37 -15.22 3.60 -3.31
CA GLY A 37 -16.32 3.18 -4.18
C GLY A 37 -16.27 3.75 -5.59
N GLN A 38 -15.29 4.59 -5.90
CA GLN A 38 -14.97 4.95 -7.28
C GLN A 38 -14.22 3.79 -7.94
N MET A 39 -14.66 3.37 -9.13
CA MET A 39 -14.03 2.29 -9.89
C MET A 39 -13.27 2.79 -11.12
N LYS A 40 -13.60 3.99 -11.61
CA LYS A 40 -13.07 4.53 -12.86
C LYS A 40 -12.03 5.60 -12.58
N PHE A 41 -10.86 5.45 -13.19
CA PHE A 41 -9.85 6.49 -13.18
C PHE A 41 -10.35 7.74 -13.91
N ASN A 42 -10.35 8.88 -13.23
CA ASN A 42 -10.63 10.18 -13.84
C ASN A 42 -9.34 10.97 -14.11
N GLN A 43 -8.98 11.12 -15.39
CA GLN A 43 -7.79 11.86 -15.80
C GLN A 43 -7.83 13.34 -15.39
N THR A 44 -9.01 13.94 -15.22
CA THR A 44 -9.13 15.35 -14.80
C THR A 44 -8.79 15.56 -13.32
N MET A 45 -8.68 14.49 -12.54
CA MET A 45 -8.36 14.53 -11.11
C MET A 45 -6.87 14.29 -10.85
N VAL A 46 -6.08 14.05 -11.90
CA VAL A 46 -4.62 13.91 -11.78
C VAL A 46 -4.04 15.18 -11.17
N ARG A 47 -3.15 14.98 -10.21
CA ARG A 47 -2.51 16.04 -9.43
C ARG A 47 -1.04 15.67 -9.22
N ASP A 48 -0.25 16.67 -8.85
CA ASP A 48 1.13 16.45 -8.43
C ASP A 48 1.18 15.51 -7.22
N TYR A 49 2.22 14.68 -7.19
CA TYR A 49 2.45 13.71 -6.15
C TYR A 49 3.94 13.49 -5.94
N THR A 50 4.28 13.02 -4.75
CA THR A 50 5.64 12.62 -4.38
C THR A 50 6.05 11.43 -5.25
N PRO A 51 7.16 11.49 -6.03
CA PRO A 51 7.62 10.37 -6.84
C PRO A 51 7.80 9.08 -6.02
N PHE A 52 7.63 7.92 -6.66
CA PHE A 52 7.74 6.61 -6.01
C PHE A 52 9.12 6.41 -5.39
N GLU A 53 10.16 6.82 -6.11
CA GLU A 53 11.57 6.80 -5.72
C GLU A 53 11.78 7.61 -4.44
N GLU A 54 11.24 8.83 -4.40
CA GLU A 54 11.37 9.72 -3.25
C GLU A 54 10.69 9.15 -2.00
N GLN A 55 9.54 8.49 -2.17
CA GLN A 55 8.87 7.80 -1.06
C GLN A 55 9.75 6.65 -0.52
N LEU A 56 10.29 5.81 -1.40
CA LEU A 56 11.16 4.69 -1.03
C LEU A 56 12.51 5.12 -0.44
N GLU A 57 13.08 6.23 -0.91
CA GLU A 57 14.32 6.80 -0.37
C GLU A 57 14.19 7.14 1.12
N GLU A 58 13.05 7.67 1.55
CA GLU A 58 12.86 7.94 2.98
C GLU A 58 12.65 6.66 3.79
N PHE A 59 11.93 5.67 3.22
CA PHE A 59 11.83 4.36 3.86
C PHE A 59 13.18 3.65 3.97
N LYS A 60 14.09 3.82 3.00
CA LYS A 60 15.46 3.29 3.08
C LYS A 60 16.18 3.80 4.32
N LYS A 61 16.16 5.12 4.55
CA LYS A 61 16.77 5.72 5.75
C LYS A 61 16.17 5.19 7.04
N LEU A 62 14.84 5.08 7.11
CA LEU A 62 14.15 4.55 8.29
C LEU A 62 14.47 3.07 8.53
N GLN A 63 14.71 2.29 7.47
CA GLN A 63 15.13 0.90 7.56
C GLN A 63 16.59 0.79 8.02
N GLU A 64 17.49 1.64 7.50
CA GLU A 64 18.89 1.74 7.95
C GLU A 64 19.00 2.18 9.42
N GLU A 65 18.09 3.04 9.89
CA GLU A 65 17.95 3.42 11.30
C GLU A 65 17.33 2.33 12.18
N GLY A 66 16.88 1.21 11.61
CA GLY A 66 16.27 0.09 12.34
C GLY A 66 14.83 0.35 12.81
N LYS A 67 14.22 1.47 12.43
CA LYS A 67 12.85 1.88 12.85
C LYS A 67 11.76 1.08 12.15
N ILE A 68 12.05 0.58 10.95
CA ILE A 68 11.16 -0.28 10.18
C ILE A 68 11.92 -1.49 9.63
N ARG A 69 11.25 -2.62 9.43
CA ARG A 69 11.88 -3.80 8.79
C ARG A 69 11.45 -3.99 7.35
N TYR A 70 10.17 -3.80 7.05
CA TYR A 70 9.60 -3.98 5.72
C TYR A 70 8.64 -2.86 5.35
N VAL A 71 8.49 -2.63 4.04
CA VAL A 71 7.56 -1.65 3.47
C VAL A 71 6.44 -2.40 2.74
N GLY A 72 5.21 -1.97 2.96
CA GLY A 72 4.04 -2.38 2.20
C GLY A 72 3.28 -1.17 1.65
N VAL A 73 2.29 -1.45 0.83
CA VAL A 73 1.37 -0.44 0.29
C VAL A 73 -0.06 -0.85 0.59
N SER A 74 -0.98 0.10 0.54
CA SER A 74 -2.40 -0.15 0.76
C SER A 74 -3.19 0.68 -0.23
N ASN A 75 -4.33 0.13 -0.68
CA ASN A 75 -5.22 0.79 -1.64
C ASN A 75 -4.52 1.17 -2.95
N GLU A 76 -3.49 0.41 -3.32
CA GLU A 76 -2.74 0.62 -4.54
C GLU A 76 -3.36 -0.10 -5.74
N THR A 77 -2.91 0.28 -6.92
CA THR A 77 -3.30 -0.30 -8.21
C THR A 77 -2.15 -1.08 -8.84
N PRO A 78 -2.38 -1.88 -9.89
CA PRO A 78 -1.32 -2.58 -10.59
C PRO A 78 -0.17 -1.66 -11.04
N PHE A 79 -0.52 -0.45 -11.51
CA PHE A 79 0.46 0.56 -11.90
C PHE A 79 1.36 0.98 -10.73
N GLY A 80 0.79 1.26 -9.56
CA GLY A 80 1.57 1.70 -8.41
C GLY A 80 2.50 0.61 -7.89
N VAL A 81 2.00 -0.63 -7.76
CA VAL A 81 2.83 -1.78 -7.34
C VAL A 81 4.01 -1.97 -8.29
N MET A 82 3.77 -1.98 -9.60
CA MET A 82 4.85 -2.11 -10.60
C MET A 82 5.85 -0.96 -10.52
N LYS A 83 5.39 0.29 -10.31
CA LYS A 83 6.29 1.45 -10.17
C LYS A 83 7.13 1.42 -8.92
N PHE A 84 6.58 0.98 -7.78
CA PHE A 84 7.37 0.77 -6.58
C PHE A 84 8.42 -0.34 -6.77
N CYS A 85 8.04 -1.47 -7.39
CA CYS A 85 8.99 -2.56 -7.65
C CYS A 85 10.11 -2.14 -8.63
N GLU A 86 9.75 -1.44 -9.71
CA GLU A 86 10.72 -0.92 -10.70
C GLU A 86 11.69 0.09 -10.05
N ALA A 87 11.18 1.01 -9.24
CA ALA A 87 12.01 1.98 -8.51
C ALA A 87 12.96 1.28 -7.51
N ALA A 88 12.46 0.27 -6.79
CA ALA A 88 13.27 -0.52 -5.87
C ALA A 88 14.43 -1.22 -6.56
N GLU A 89 14.17 -1.89 -7.68
CA GLU A 89 15.20 -2.60 -8.44
C GLU A 89 16.21 -1.65 -9.08
N ARG A 90 15.73 -0.56 -9.71
CA ARG A 90 16.59 0.37 -10.46
C ARG A 90 17.53 1.19 -9.57
N LEU A 91 17.10 1.50 -8.35
CA LEU A 91 17.81 2.42 -7.46
C LEU A 91 18.36 1.76 -6.19
N ASP A 92 18.28 0.43 -6.10
CA ASP A 92 18.66 -0.31 -4.88
C ASP A 92 17.92 0.22 -3.64
N LEU A 93 16.61 0.41 -3.77
CA LEU A 93 15.73 0.88 -2.70
C LEU A 93 14.92 -0.30 -2.11
N PRO A 94 14.34 -0.15 -0.91
CA PRO A 94 13.56 -1.22 -0.30
C PRO A 94 12.40 -1.66 -1.18
N LYS A 95 12.34 -2.96 -1.49
CA LYS A 95 11.23 -3.55 -2.25
C LYS A 95 10.00 -3.67 -1.35
N ILE A 96 8.84 -3.29 -1.88
CA ILE A 96 7.57 -3.52 -1.19
C ILE A 96 7.28 -5.02 -1.09
N VAL A 97 6.82 -5.48 0.06
CA VAL A 97 6.59 -6.91 0.33
C VAL A 97 5.12 -7.30 0.44
N SER A 98 4.24 -6.32 0.59
CA SER A 98 2.80 -6.55 0.73
C SER A 98 1.97 -5.43 0.14
N ILE A 99 0.74 -5.80 -0.24
CA ILE A 99 -0.34 -4.88 -0.58
C ILE A 99 -1.57 -5.19 0.28
N GLN A 100 -2.10 -4.18 0.98
CA GLN A 100 -3.33 -4.28 1.75
C GLN A 100 -4.50 -3.68 0.97
N ASN A 101 -5.30 -4.51 0.30
CA ASN A 101 -6.45 -4.08 -0.50
C ASN A 101 -7.76 -4.70 -0.01
N CYS A 102 -8.88 -4.04 -0.33
CA CYS A 102 -10.21 -4.56 -0.05
C CYS A 102 -10.41 -5.85 -0.85
N TYR A 103 -10.76 -6.93 -0.16
CA TYR A 103 -11.07 -8.19 -0.84
C TYR A 103 -12.12 -8.96 -0.06
N SER A 104 -13.25 -9.22 -0.70
CA SER A 104 -14.39 -9.94 -0.12
C SER A 104 -15.23 -10.56 -1.23
N LEU A 105 -16.26 -11.34 -0.87
CA LEU A 105 -17.22 -11.86 -1.86
C LEU A 105 -17.90 -10.74 -2.67
N LEU A 106 -18.00 -9.52 -2.13
CA LEU A 106 -18.61 -8.37 -2.80
C LEU A 106 -17.61 -7.49 -3.57
N ASN A 107 -16.33 -7.56 -3.22
CA ASN A 107 -15.28 -6.81 -3.92
C ASN A 107 -14.10 -7.72 -4.25
N ARG A 108 -14.10 -8.22 -5.49
CA ARG A 108 -13.02 -9.05 -6.05
C ARG A 108 -12.30 -8.36 -7.20
N VAL A 109 -13.03 -7.52 -7.93
CA VAL A 109 -12.61 -6.92 -9.19
C VAL A 109 -11.33 -6.11 -9.02
N ASP A 110 -11.22 -5.32 -7.95
CA ASP A 110 -10.06 -4.46 -7.69
C ASP A 110 -8.74 -5.23 -7.62
N TYR A 111 -8.77 -6.46 -7.07
CA TYR A 111 -7.58 -7.30 -6.96
C TYR A 111 -7.41 -8.23 -8.17
N GLU A 112 -8.46 -8.97 -8.53
CA GLU A 112 -8.37 -10.04 -9.53
C GLU A 112 -8.17 -9.53 -10.96
N SER A 113 -8.57 -8.30 -11.26
CA SER A 113 -8.52 -7.78 -12.64
C SER A 113 -7.11 -7.36 -13.09
N GLY A 114 -6.11 -7.36 -12.20
CA GLY A 114 -4.74 -7.05 -12.58
C GLY A 114 -3.72 -7.12 -11.45
N LEU A 115 -4.10 -6.85 -10.21
CA LEU A 115 -3.17 -6.95 -9.08
C LEU A 115 -2.75 -8.40 -8.83
N GLN A 116 -3.66 -9.36 -9.02
CA GLN A 116 -3.36 -10.78 -8.84
C GLN A 116 -2.17 -11.22 -9.72
N GLU A 117 -2.15 -10.84 -11.00
CA GLU A 117 -1.04 -11.15 -11.91
C GLU A 117 0.25 -10.47 -11.44
N VAL A 118 0.20 -9.17 -11.14
CA VAL A 118 1.38 -8.43 -10.65
C VAL A 118 1.95 -9.07 -9.39
N CYS A 119 1.11 -9.47 -8.44
CA CYS A 119 1.50 -9.97 -7.11
C CYS A 119 2.05 -11.39 -7.09
N LEU A 120 1.96 -12.15 -8.20
CA LEU A 120 2.47 -13.52 -8.26
C LEU A 120 3.93 -13.63 -7.79
N PRO A 121 4.31 -14.74 -7.13
CA PRO A 121 5.69 -14.96 -6.69
C PRO A 121 6.74 -14.81 -7.80
N GLU A 122 6.39 -15.18 -9.03
CA GLU A 122 7.29 -15.11 -10.20
C GLU A 122 7.44 -13.69 -10.77
N ASN A 123 6.51 -12.80 -10.44
CA ASN A 123 6.48 -11.42 -10.92
C ASN A 123 7.05 -10.48 -9.84
N SER A 124 6.19 -9.87 -9.04
CA SER A 124 6.65 -8.95 -7.98
C SER A 124 6.85 -9.63 -6.63
N ASN A 125 6.30 -10.82 -6.39
CA ASN A 125 6.30 -11.49 -5.08
C ASN A 125 5.81 -10.56 -3.94
N VAL A 126 4.67 -9.91 -4.16
CA VAL A 126 4.03 -8.99 -3.20
C VAL A 126 2.80 -9.66 -2.61
N ALA A 127 2.78 -9.89 -1.30
CA ALA A 127 1.69 -10.61 -0.65
C ALA A 127 0.43 -9.74 -0.48
N LEU A 128 -0.75 -10.29 -0.78
CA LEU A 128 -2.02 -9.64 -0.45
C LEU A 128 -2.34 -9.80 1.05
N LEU A 129 -2.61 -8.68 1.72
CA LEU A 129 -3.21 -8.60 3.05
C LEU A 129 -4.67 -8.11 2.91
N PRO A 130 -5.66 -8.99 2.79
CA PRO A 130 -7.03 -8.57 2.51
C PRO A 130 -7.66 -7.84 3.71
N TYR A 131 -8.23 -6.67 3.49
CA TYR A 131 -9.07 -5.99 4.49
C TYR A 131 -10.55 -6.06 4.12
N SER A 132 -11.42 -5.86 5.13
CA SER A 132 -12.89 -5.93 5.00
C SER A 132 -13.41 -7.24 4.36
N PRO A 133 -12.95 -8.43 4.79
CA PRO A 133 -13.40 -9.70 4.20
C PRO A 133 -14.91 -9.94 4.34
N LEU A 134 -15.55 -9.32 5.35
CA LEU A 134 -17.00 -9.36 5.57
C LEU A 134 -17.74 -8.12 5.05
N ALA A 135 -17.10 -7.29 4.22
CA ALA A 135 -17.65 -6.04 3.70
C ALA A 135 -18.25 -5.15 4.81
N GLY A 136 -17.46 -4.85 5.84
CA GLY A 136 -17.94 -4.07 7.00
C GLY A 136 -18.99 -4.78 7.87
N GLY A 137 -19.17 -6.10 7.69
CA GLY A 137 -20.15 -6.91 8.41
C GLY A 137 -21.41 -7.25 7.60
N VAL A 138 -21.59 -6.70 6.39
CA VAL A 138 -22.74 -7.01 5.52
C VAL A 138 -22.82 -8.51 5.21
N LEU A 139 -21.68 -9.14 4.92
CA LEU A 139 -21.60 -10.57 4.59
C LEU A 139 -21.85 -11.50 5.79
N SER A 140 -22.08 -10.96 7.00
CA SER A 140 -22.51 -11.78 8.14
C SER A 140 -24.00 -12.15 8.08
N GLY A 141 -24.80 -11.51 7.22
CA GLY A 141 -26.24 -11.70 7.13
C GLY A 141 -27.06 -10.97 8.20
N LYS A 142 -26.43 -10.27 9.16
CA LYS A 142 -27.13 -9.59 10.28
C LYS A 142 -28.08 -8.45 9.89
N TYR A 143 -28.04 -8.01 8.64
CA TYR A 143 -28.88 -6.94 8.09
C TYR A 143 -29.90 -7.46 7.06
N ALA A 144 -29.97 -8.79 6.86
CA ALA A 144 -30.99 -9.41 6.05
C ALA A 144 -32.24 -9.62 6.92
N GLU A 145 -33.00 -8.54 7.09
CA GLU A 145 -34.36 -8.53 7.64
C GLU A 145 -35.29 -7.79 6.68
#